data_AF-A0AAN1ZQI4-F1
#
_entry.id   AF-A0AAN1ZQI4-F1
#
_cell.length_a   1.000
_cell.length_b   1.000
_cell.length_c   1.000
_cell.angle_alpha   90.00
_cell.angle_beta   90.00
_cell.angle_gamma   90.00
#
_symmetry.space_group_name_H-M   'P 1'
#
loop_
_entity.id
_entity.type
_entity.pdbx_description
1 polymer ?
#
loop_
_entity_poly.entity_id
_entity_poly.type
_entity_poly.pdbx_seq_one_letter_code
_entity_poly.pdbx_strand_id
1 'polypeptide(L)'
;MIKLFDYFNDHSRKLYESFKASKLEEDLTIVLNDNGFLPDDVISPYQFFADNHNTENMKPRFFNQVTVPAFWEIKGNNNSATINDMGRLRGKIFYQSGERPRIVSRVEWFDDQQRVRFVDYYSKNGIKFAQTVYDLNRKAILKKYMTAEGKEVIYENFVTSDVILDWQGKSYFFPSKLAFVLFFIKQLEITEHHFVINSLALPFSVLYNLPSNGSDVLVWQEQCDGNVPGNMKLMCKGDMKRHCNIIIPDKNEYETMLNIADAKVQSRILQGGYLYNYRSRNRYTKEIVILTNSDQLRNIKVLVETLPDFNFHIAAITEMSDKLMQLDQYANVHLYPSINIDRVNELYQLCDIYLDINEGNEILNAVEQAFDYELLILGYRQTAHHAKVTLSEHLFEHNDEITMESKDQLIQMLESLKDQQQFRDALLAQKAHAHEISREQFEQVFKQALES
;
A
#
# COMPACT_ATOMS: atom_id res chain seq x y z
N MET A 1 20.27 -3.69 11.84
CA MET A 1 19.35 -2.67 12.41
C MET A 1 17.94 -3.25 12.48
N ILE A 2 16.96 -2.53 13.04
CA ILE A 2 15.58 -3.02 13.20
C ILE A 2 14.62 -2.01 12.60
N LYS A 3 13.78 -2.45 11.67
CA LYS A 3 12.74 -1.61 11.06
C LYS A 3 11.51 -1.69 11.95
N LEU A 4 11.09 -0.58 12.53
CA LEU A 4 9.95 -0.48 13.44
C LEU A 4 8.89 0.44 12.85
N PHE A 5 7.93 -0.16 12.13
CA PHE A 5 6.88 0.57 11.44
C PHE A 5 5.61 0.66 12.27
N ASP A 6 4.89 1.77 12.17
CA ASP A 6 3.64 1.95 12.91
C ASP A 6 2.53 1.08 12.32
N TYR A 7 2.31 1.19 11.00
CA TYR A 7 1.34 0.42 10.23
C TYR A 7 2.02 -0.17 8.99
N PHE A 8 1.44 -1.23 8.42
CA PHE A 8 1.85 -1.79 7.13
C PHE A 8 0.93 -1.32 5.99
N ASN A 9 1.03 -0.03 5.66
CA ASN A 9 0.36 0.63 4.53
C ASN A 9 1.28 0.72 3.30
N ASP A 10 0.81 1.32 2.21
CA ASP A 10 1.56 1.39 0.94
C ASP A 10 2.92 2.10 1.09
N HIS A 11 3.02 3.17 1.89
CA HIS A 11 4.30 3.84 2.13
C HIS A 11 5.30 2.93 2.86
N SER A 12 4.87 2.28 3.95
CA SER A 12 5.72 1.34 4.68
C SER A 12 6.07 0.10 3.87
N ARG A 13 5.16 -0.38 3.01
CA ARG A 13 5.37 -1.48 2.08
C ARG A 13 6.46 -1.11 1.07
N LYS A 14 6.38 0.10 0.49
CA LYS A 14 7.39 0.60 -0.45
C LYS A 14 8.78 0.69 0.19
N LEU A 15 8.85 1.16 1.43
CA LEU A 15 10.10 1.19 2.20
C LEU A 15 10.61 -0.22 2.53
N TYR A 16 9.72 -1.12 2.96
CA TYR A 16 10.01 -2.52 3.22
C TYR A 16 10.59 -3.22 1.98
N GLU A 17 9.95 -3.09 0.83
CA GLU A 17 10.41 -3.64 -0.45
C GLU A 17 11.77 -3.06 -0.85
N SER A 18 11.99 -1.77 -0.59
CA SER A 18 13.29 -1.13 -0.84
C SER A 18 14.39 -1.77 0.01
N PHE A 19 14.10 -2.08 1.27
CA PHE A 19 15.04 -2.85 2.09
C PHE A 19 15.27 -4.27 1.57
N LYS A 20 14.21 -4.98 1.13
CA LYS A 20 14.34 -6.32 0.51
C LYS A 20 15.15 -6.30 -0.79
N ALA A 21 15.15 -5.18 -1.52
CA ALA A 21 15.94 -5.01 -2.73
C ALA A 21 17.39 -4.55 -2.48
N SER A 22 17.80 -4.38 -1.22
CA SER A 22 19.11 -3.90 -0.79
C SER A 22 19.85 -4.95 0.04
N LYS A 23 21.12 -4.70 0.39
CA LYS A 23 21.86 -5.56 1.34
C LYS A 23 21.34 -5.51 2.79
N LEU A 24 20.33 -4.70 3.08
CA LEU A 24 19.72 -4.53 4.39
C LEU A 24 18.47 -5.41 4.55
N GLU A 25 18.32 -6.45 3.72
CA GLU A 25 17.13 -7.29 3.64
C GLU A 25 16.93 -8.21 4.85
N GLU A 26 18.00 -8.65 5.51
CA GLU A 26 17.99 -9.60 6.63
C GLU A 26 17.61 -8.95 7.97
N ASP A 27 17.60 -7.62 8.02
CA ASP A 27 17.24 -6.86 9.22
C ASP A 27 15.77 -7.09 9.62
N LEU A 28 15.56 -7.42 10.90
CA LEU A 28 14.25 -7.65 11.50
C LEU A 28 13.28 -6.49 11.24
N THR A 29 12.07 -6.83 10.79
CA THR A 29 10.99 -5.86 10.58
C THR A 29 9.85 -6.13 11.56
N ILE A 30 9.46 -5.10 12.28
CA ILE A 30 8.38 -5.10 13.27
C ILE A 30 7.33 -4.10 12.82
N VAL A 31 6.06 -4.53 12.81
CA VAL A 31 4.91 -3.64 12.61
C VAL A 31 4.09 -3.58 13.89
N LEU A 32 3.88 -2.38 14.43
CA LEU A 32 3.20 -2.19 15.70
C LEU A 32 1.69 -2.40 15.62
N ASN A 33 1.07 -2.04 14.49
CA ASN A 33 -0.36 -2.23 14.24
C ASN A 33 -0.59 -3.24 13.12
N ASP A 34 -0.83 -4.49 13.52
CA ASP A 34 -1.06 -5.62 12.63
C ASP A 34 -2.41 -5.52 11.90
N ASN A 35 -2.36 -5.64 10.57
CA ASN A 35 -3.52 -5.66 9.68
C ASN A 35 -3.98 -7.08 9.30
N GLY A 36 -3.25 -8.12 9.73
CA GLY A 36 -3.51 -9.53 9.42
C GLY A 36 -2.79 -10.05 8.16
N PHE A 37 -2.21 -9.18 7.35
CA PHE A 37 -1.63 -9.50 6.03
C PHE A 37 -0.16 -9.07 5.91
N LEU A 38 0.57 -9.11 7.02
CA LEU A 38 2.01 -8.86 7.03
C LEU A 38 2.76 -9.92 6.21
N PRO A 39 3.90 -9.61 5.58
CA PRO A 39 4.82 -10.60 5.01
C PRO A 39 5.29 -11.65 6.04
N ASP A 40 5.77 -12.81 5.59
CA ASP A 40 6.13 -13.93 6.50
C ASP A 40 7.34 -13.63 7.41
N ASP A 41 8.24 -12.76 6.96
CA ASP A 41 9.43 -12.30 7.68
C ASP A 41 9.21 -11.02 8.51
N VAL A 42 7.96 -10.54 8.57
CA VAL A 42 7.57 -9.37 9.37
C VAL A 42 6.77 -9.84 10.59
N ILE A 43 7.14 -9.38 11.78
CA ILE A 43 6.44 -9.73 13.02
C ILE A 43 5.66 -8.54 13.59
N SER A 44 4.67 -8.85 14.41
CA SER A 44 3.97 -7.86 15.25
C SER A 44 4.00 -8.28 16.73
N PRO A 45 3.88 -7.35 17.69
CA PRO A 45 3.73 -7.70 19.10
C PRO A 45 2.58 -8.68 19.33
N TYR A 46 1.50 -8.53 18.56
CA TYR A 46 0.31 -9.36 18.67
C TYR A 46 0.55 -10.79 18.18
N GLN A 47 1.19 -10.96 17.00
CA GLN A 47 1.55 -12.28 16.49
C GLN A 47 2.49 -13.02 17.43
N PHE A 48 3.48 -12.31 17.97
CA PHE A 48 4.46 -12.86 18.90
C PHE A 48 3.82 -13.45 20.16
N PHE A 49 2.92 -12.71 20.81
CA PHE A 49 2.29 -13.18 22.06
C PHE A 49 1.14 -14.15 21.84
N ALA A 50 0.46 -14.10 20.69
CA ALA A 50 -0.64 -15.00 20.37
C ALA A 50 -0.18 -16.40 19.92
N ASP A 51 1.14 -16.61 19.72
CA ASP A 51 1.72 -17.88 19.27
C ASP A 51 1.07 -18.39 17.96
N ASN A 52 0.62 -17.45 17.12
CA ASN A 52 -0.02 -17.75 15.85
C ASN A 52 1.04 -18.08 14.79
N HIS A 53 1.83 -19.12 15.02
CA HIS A 53 2.78 -19.60 14.01
C HIS A 53 2.05 -20.14 12.78
N ASN A 54 2.59 -19.81 11.60
CA ASN A 54 2.12 -20.33 10.32
C ASN A 54 2.13 -21.87 10.36
N THR A 55 0.95 -22.49 10.45
CA THR A 55 0.83 -23.93 10.19
C THR A 55 0.66 -24.14 8.69
N GLU A 56 1.34 -25.14 8.13
CA GLU A 56 1.46 -25.39 6.67
C GLU A 56 0.14 -25.54 5.91
N ASN A 57 -1.02 -25.59 6.59
CA ASN A 57 -2.34 -25.80 6.00
C ASN A 57 -3.31 -24.62 6.12
N MET A 58 -2.88 -23.46 6.62
CA MET A 58 -3.75 -22.30 6.77
C MET A 58 -3.82 -21.45 5.49
N LYS A 59 -5.04 -21.14 5.04
CA LYS A 59 -5.32 -20.35 3.83
C LYS A 59 -6.26 -19.19 4.16
N PRO A 60 -6.16 -18.07 3.44
CA PRO A 60 -7.05 -16.95 3.67
C PRO A 60 -8.50 -17.34 3.40
N ARG A 61 -9.44 -16.77 4.18
CA ARG A 61 -10.87 -17.04 3.97
C ARG A 61 -11.37 -16.35 2.72
N PHE A 62 -12.04 -17.10 1.87
CA PHE A 62 -12.89 -16.55 0.83
C PHE A 62 -14.17 -15.98 1.43
N PHE A 63 -14.82 -15.04 0.76
CA PHE A 63 -15.97 -14.30 1.31
C PHE A 63 -17.11 -15.18 1.85
N ASN A 64 -17.36 -16.34 1.24
CA ASN A 64 -18.40 -17.28 1.65
C ASN A 64 -17.96 -18.28 2.74
N GLN A 65 -16.73 -18.17 3.24
CA GLN A 65 -16.16 -19.01 4.31
C GLN A 65 -16.16 -18.30 5.67
N VAL A 66 -16.71 -17.09 5.75
CA VAL A 66 -16.96 -16.40 7.02
C VAL A 66 -17.99 -17.19 7.82
N THR A 67 -17.67 -17.51 9.08
CA THR A 67 -18.60 -18.20 9.97
C THR A 67 -19.79 -17.27 10.29
N VAL A 68 -21.00 -17.70 9.94
CA VAL A 68 -22.25 -16.99 10.19
C VAL A 68 -23.24 -17.92 10.92
N PRO A 69 -24.25 -17.37 11.64
CA PRO A 69 -25.34 -18.17 12.18
C PRO A 69 -26.04 -19.03 11.13
N ALA A 70 -26.66 -20.13 11.57
CA ALA A 70 -27.33 -21.06 10.68
C ALA A 70 -28.38 -20.35 9.81
N PHE A 71 -28.43 -20.73 8.52
CA PHE A 71 -29.35 -20.21 7.50
C PHE A 71 -29.15 -18.74 7.08
N TRP A 72 -28.15 -18.03 7.62
CA TRP A 72 -27.80 -16.70 7.13
C TRP A 72 -27.14 -16.79 5.75
N GLU A 73 -27.42 -15.80 4.91
CA GLU A 73 -26.99 -15.76 3.52
C GLU A 73 -25.83 -14.77 3.34
N ILE A 74 -24.79 -15.20 2.62
CA ILE A 74 -23.69 -14.32 2.20
C ILE A 74 -23.81 -14.03 0.69
N LYS A 75 -23.89 -12.76 0.31
CA LYS A 75 -23.92 -12.30 -1.09
C LYS A 75 -22.74 -11.39 -1.37
N GLY A 76 -21.93 -11.69 -2.40
CA GLY A 76 -20.72 -10.93 -2.71
C GLY A 76 -20.62 -10.50 -4.18
N ASN A 77 -19.98 -9.36 -4.39
CA ASN A 77 -19.46 -8.93 -5.70
C ASN A 77 -17.92 -8.86 -5.64
N ASN A 78 -17.27 -8.18 -6.59
CA ASN A 78 -15.80 -8.02 -6.62
C ASN A 78 -15.26 -7.05 -5.56
N ASN A 79 -16.10 -6.17 -5.02
CA ASN A 79 -15.66 -5.09 -4.13
C ASN A 79 -15.95 -5.40 -2.65
N SER A 80 -17.08 -6.06 -2.35
CA SER A 80 -17.46 -6.45 -0.99
C SER A 80 -18.51 -7.56 -0.98
N ALA A 81 -18.83 -8.08 0.20
CA ALA A 81 -19.99 -8.95 0.41
C ALA A 81 -20.85 -8.50 1.58
N THR A 82 -22.11 -8.93 1.61
CA THR A 82 -23.08 -8.68 2.68
C THR A 82 -23.52 -9.98 3.32
N ILE A 83 -23.82 -9.92 4.61
CA ILE A 83 -24.37 -11.02 5.41
C ILE A 83 -25.80 -10.65 5.75
N ASN A 84 -26.75 -11.52 5.44
CA ASN A 84 -28.18 -11.25 5.56
C ASN A 84 -28.93 -12.36 6.31
N ASP A 85 -29.90 -11.95 7.11
CA ASP A 85 -30.82 -12.81 7.87
C ASP A 85 -32.24 -12.55 7.38
N MET A 86 -32.82 -13.50 6.65
CA MET A 86 -34.15 -13.34 6.03
C MET A 86 -34.30 -12.01 5.25
N GLY A 87 -33.25 -11.62 4.52
CA GLY A 87 -33.18 -10.37 3.75
C GLY A 87 -32.80 -9.12 4.55
N ARG A 88 -32.63 -9.20 5.87
CA ARG A 88 -32.16 -8.08 6.70
C ARG A 88 -30.63 -8.06 6.74
N LEU A 89 -30.03 -6.90 6.49
CA LEU A 89 -28.58 -6.72 6.53
C LEU A 89 -28.06 -6.87 7.98
N ARG A 90 -27.13 -7.81 8.19
CA ARG A 90 -26.52 -8.12 9.49
C ARG A 90 -25.04 -7.85 9.54
N GLY A 91 -24.38 -7.80 8.39
CA GLY A 91 -22.97 -7.46 8.34
C GLY A 91 -22.48 -7.18 6.94
N LYS A 92 -21.28 -6.62 6.87
CA LYS A 92 -20.56 -6.32 5.63
C LYS A 92 -19.16 -6.88 5.70
N ILE A 93 -18.78 -7.64 4.68
CA ILE A 93 -17.48 -8.24 4.50
C ILE A 93 -16.68 -7.33 3.58
N PHE A 94 -15.50 -6.93 4.05
CA PHE A 94 -14.53 -6.16 3.28
C PHE A 94 -13.41 -7.07 2.83
N TYR A 95 -12.98 -6.88 1.60
CA TYR A 95 -11.90 -7.67 1.04
C TYR A 95 -10.54 -7.08 1.35
N GLN A 96 -9.52 -7.92 1.35
CA GLN A 96 -8.13 -7.50 1.31
C GLN A 96 -7.83 -6.95 -0.08
N SER A 97 -7.19 -5.79 -0.15
CA SER A 97 -6.61 -5.28 -1.40
C SER A 97 -5.40 -6.12 -1.78
N GLY A 98 -5.32 -6.54 -3.05
CA GLY A 98 -4.22 -7.34 -3.59
C GLY A 98 -4.63 -8.21 -4.77
N GLU A 99 -3.71 -9.07 -5.21
CA GLU A 99 -3.84 -9.90 -6.43
C GLU A 99 -4.99 -10.92 -6.37
N ARG A 100 -5.36 -11.39 -5.17
CA ARG A 100 -6.42 -12.40 -5.01
C ARG A 100 -7.77 -11.73 -4.70
N PRO A 101 -8.77 -11.86 -5.60
CA PRO A 101 -10.06 -11.23 -5.39
C PRO A 101 -10.83 -11.91 -4.24
N ARG A 102 -11.63 -11.11 -3.51
CA ARG A 102 -12.62 -11.56 -2.51
C ARG A 102 -12.07 -12.34 -1.31
N ILE A 103 -10.79 -12.14 -0.98
CA ILE A 103 -10.20 -12.58 0.28
C ILE A 103 -10.69 -11.68 1.41
N VAL A 104 -11.17 -12.24 2.52
CA VAL A 104 -11.72 -11.49 3.65
C VAL A 104 -10.61 -10.81 4.46
N SER A 105 -10.68 -9.49 4.61
CA SER A 105 -9.82 -8.73 5.54
C SER A 105 -10.52 -8.44 6.86
N ARG A 106 -11.76 -7.98 6.80
CA ARG A 106 -12.58 -7.70 7.98
C ARG A 106 -14.07 -7.89 7.73
N VAL A 107 -14.82 -8.09 8.82
CA VAL A 107 -16.28 -8.18 8.82
C VAL A 107 -16.85 -7.20 9.83
N GLU A 108 -17.64 -6.24 9.36
CA GLU A 108 -18.44 -5.35 10.19
C GLU A 108 -19.78 -6.03 10.50
N TRP A 109 -20.14 -6.09 11.79
CA TRP A 109 -21.42 -6.64 12.25
C TRP A 109 -22.33 -5.52 12.75
N PHE A 110 -23.59 -5.57 12.33
CA PHE A 110 -24.58 -4.54 12.61
C PHE A 110 -25.62 -4.99 13.63
N ASP A 111 -26.12 -4.03 14.42
CA ASP A 111 -27.36 -4.21 15.18
C ASP A 111 -28.62 -3.98 14.31
N ASP A 112 -29.80 -4.14 14.92
CA ASP A 112 -31.09 -3.93 14.26
C ASP A 112 -31.29 -2.49 13.74
N GLN A 113 -30.49 -1.52 14.19
CA GLN A 113 -30.51 -0.12 13.76
C GLN A 113 -29.41 0.18 12.72
N GLN A 114 -28.78 -0.85 12.15
CA GLN A 114 -27.69 -0.75 11.17
C GLN A 114 -26.45 0.00 11.71
N ARG A 115 -26.20 -0.05 13.01
CA ARG A 115 -24.99 0.49 13.62
C ARG A 115 -23.95 -0.61 13.76
N VAL A 116 -22.70 -0.30 13.42
CA VAL A 116 -21.56 -1.20 13.67
C VAL A 116 -21.43 -1.44 15.17
N ARG A 117 -21.41 -2.72 15.57
CA ARG A 117 -21.20 -3.17 16.96
C ARG A 117 -19.86 -3.86 17.13
N PHE A 118 -19.47 -4.63 16.12
CA PHE A 118 -18.24 -5.42 16.13
C PHE A 118 -17.55 -5.33 14.78
N VAL A 119 -16.22 -5.38 14.81
CA VAL A 119 -15.39 -5.58 13.62
C VAL A 119 -14.47 -6.75 13.88
N ASP A 120 -14.67 -7.83 13.15
CA ASP A 120 -13.79 -9.00 13.17
C ASP A 120 -12.69 -8.81 12.13
N TYR A 121 -11.44 -9.05 12.51
CA TYR A 121 -10.27 -8.97 11.61
C TYR A 121 -9.74 -10.36 11.31
N TYR A 122 -9.48 -10.62 10.03
CA TYR A 122 -8.99 -11.90 9.53
C TYR A 122 -7.58 -11.75 8.99
N SER A 123 -6.75 -12.77 9.19
CA SER A 123 -5.37 -12.79 8.69
C SER A 123 -5.26 -13.48 7.32
N LYS A 124 -4.09 -13.36 6.68
CA LYS A 124 -3.70 -14.11 5.48
C LYS A 124 -3.81 -15.64 5.64
N ASN A 125 -3.88 -16.12 6.88
CA ASN A 125 -4.03 -17.53 7.25
C ASN A 125 -5.50 -17.92 7.53
N GLY A 126 -6.45 -16.98 7.38
CA GLY A 126 -7.87 -17.23 7.60
C GLY A 126 -8.27 -17.29 9.08
N ILE A 127 -7.39 -16.90 10.00
CA ILE A 127 -7.68 -16.83 11.44
C ILE A 127 -8.38 -15.51 11.74
N LYS A 128 -9.46 -15.55 12.53
CA LYS A 128 -10.01 -14.34 13.17
C LYS A 128 -9.10 -13.96 14.34
N PHE A 129 -8.09 -13.14 14.07
CA PHE A 129 -7.03 -12.84 15.04
C PHE A 129 -7.38 -11.68 15.98
N ALA A 130 -8.35 -10.84 15.62
CA ALA A 130 -8.78 -9.73 16.47
C ALA A 130 -10.26 -9.38 16.30
N GLN A 131 -10.83 -8.72 17.30
CA GLN A 131 -12.17 -8.12 17.26
C GLN A 131 -12.17 -6.75 17.96
N THR A 132 -12.70 -5.72 17.30
CA THR A 132 -12.98 -4.41 17.91
C THR A 132 -14.46 -4.32 18.28
N VAL A 133 -14.76 -3.79 19.47
CA VAL A 133 -16.13 -3.55 19.95
C VAL A 133 -16.42 -2.04 19.97
N TYR A 134 -17.62 -1.66 19.51
CA TYR A 134 -18.07 -0.27 19.41
C TYR A 134 -19.21 0.05 20.38
N ASP A 135 -19.27 1.29 20.86
CA ASP A 135 -20.40 1.81 21.63
C ASP A 135 -21.58 2.20 20.71
N LEU A 136 -22.70 2.63 21.29
CA LEU A 136 -23.90 3.01 20.53
C LEU A 136 -23.68 4.25 19.64
N ASN A 137 -22.61 5.01 19.89
CA ASN A 137 -22.18 6.18 19.14
C ASN A 137 -21.10 5.86 18.09
N ARG A 138 -20.81 4.58 17.83
CA ARG A 138 -19.76 4.10 16.91
C ARG A 138 -18.34 4.52 17.32
N LYS A 139 -18.10 4.73 18.61
CA LYS A 139 -16.75 4.87 19.17
C LYS A 139 -16.21 3.50 19.57
N ALA A 140 -14.99 3.18 19.15
CA ALA A 140 -14.31 1.96 19.58
C ALA A 140 -14.07 2.01 21.10
N ILE A 141 -14.49 0.96 21.81
CA ILE A 141 -14.33 0.82 23.26
C ILE A 141 -13.10 -0.02 23.60
N LEU A 142 -12.94 -1.15 22.90
CA LEU A 142 -11.87 -2.10 23.16
C LEU A 142 -11.55 -2.91 21.91
N LYS A 143 -10.35 -3.47 21.88
CA LYS A 143 -9.91 -4.46 20.89
C LYS A 143 -9.34 -5.68 21.58
N LYS A 144 -9.76 -6.86 21.13
CA LYS A 144 -9.31 -8.16 21.63
C LYS A 144 -8.47 -8.83 20.56
N TYR A 145 -7.39 -9.48 20.96
CA TYR A 145 -6.59 -10.35 20.10
C TYR A 145 -6.63 -11.77 20.61
N MET A 146 -6.63 -12.72 19.67
CA MET A 146 -6.93 -14.11 19.93
C MET A 146 -5.88 -15.03 19.29
N THR A 147 -5.70 -16.22 19.88
CA THR A 147 -4.98 -17.33 19.25
C THR A 147 -5.77 -17.94 18.10
N ALA A 148 -5.16 -18.85 17.34
CA ALA A 148 -5.81 -19.58 16.25
C ALA A 148 -7.03 -20.40 16.71
N GLU A 149 -7.03 -20.88 17.95
CA GLU A 149 -8.13 -21.61 18.59
C GLU A 149 -9.24 -20.68 19.10
N GLY A 150 -9.03 -19.36 19.02
CA GLY A 150 -9.98 -18.34 19.45
C GLY A 150 -9.88 -17.96 20.93
N LYS A 151 -8.80 -18.34 21.63
CA LYS A 151 -8.57 -17.91 23.01
C LYS A 151 -8.11 -16.46 23.02
N GLU A 152 -8.78 -15.60 23.79
CA GLU A 152 -8.37 -14.20 23.98
C GLU A 152 -7.05 -14.13 24.78
N VAL A 153 -6.07 -13.37 24.27
CA VAL A 153 -4.72 -13.26 24.85
C VAL A 153 -4.28 -11.82 25.10
N ILE A 154 -4.78 -10.87 24.31
CA ILE A 154 -4.51 -9.43 24.53
C ILE A 154 -5.82 -8.67 24.49
N TYR A 155 -5.93 -7.72 25.40
CA TYR A 155 -7.06 -6.81 25.51
C TYR A 155 -6.53 -5.37 25.56
N GLU A 156 -6.92 -4.54 24.60
CA GLU A 156 -6.59 -3.12 24.52
C GLU A 156 -7.85 -2.30 24.78
N ASN A 157 -7.88 -1.52 25.85
CA ASN A 157 -9.01 -0.67 26.21
C ASN A 157 -8.79 0.75 25.66
N PHE A 158 -9.63 1.20 24.73
CA PHE A 158 -9.50 2.55 24.15
C PHE A 158 -10.06 3.65 25.04
N VAL A 159 -10.81 3.32 26.09
CA VAL A 159 -11.33 4.29 27.06
C VAL A 159 -10.27 4.61 28.13
N THR A 160 -9.62 3.58 28.67
CA THR A 160 -8.61 3.74 29.73
C THR A 160 -7.17 3.74 29.21
N SER A 161 -6.96 3.36 27.94
CA SER A 161 -5.66 3.12 27.31
C SER A 161 -4.87 1.91 27.84
N ASP A 162 -5.43 1.18 28.81
CA ASP A 162 -4.77 0.00 29.39
C ASP A 162 -4.68 -1.15 28.38
N VAL A 163 -3.59 -1.90 28.46
CA VAL A 163 -3.40 -3.17 27.74
C VAL A 163 -3.20 -4.28 28.74
N ILE A 164 -3.97 -5.37 28.62
CA ILE A 164 -3.83 -6.59 29.39
C ILE A 164 -3.32 -7.68 28.46
N LEU A 165 -2.30 -8.42 28.92
CA LEU A 165 -1.70 -9.55 28.20
C LEU A 165 -1.73 -10.79 29.10
N ASP A 166 -2.35 -11.86 28.63
CA ASP A 166 -2.26 -13.19 29.25
C ASP A 166 -1.27 -14.04 28.46
N TRP A 167 -0.08 -14.26 29.03
CA TRP A 167 1.02 -14.94 28.36
C TRP A 167 1.79 -15.84 29.32
N GLN A 168 2.11 -17.06 28.87
CA GLN A 168 2.84 -18.06 29.65
C GLN A 168 2.26 -18.31 31.06
N GLY A 169 0.94 -18.28 31.20
CA GLY A 169 0.24 -18.51 32.47
C GLY A 169 0.26 -17.32 33.45
N LYS A 170 0.72 -16.15 33.01
CA LYS A 170 0.73 -14.92 33.80
C LYS A 170 -0.03 -13.78 33.08
N SER A 171 -0.75 -12.98 33.86
CA SER A 171 -1.38 -11.75 33.40
C SER A 171 -0.47 -10.55 33.64
N TYR A 172 -0.27 -9.74 32.61
CA TYR A 172 0.49 -8.50 32.64
C TYR A 172 -0.46 -7.33 32.36
N PHE A 173 -0.28 -6.25 33.12
CA PHE A 173 -1.11 -5.04 33.02
C PHE A 173 -0.21 -3.87 32.64
N PHE A 174 -0.53 -3.21 31.54
CA PHE A 174 0.20 -2.07 31.02
C PHE A 174 -0.71 -0.85 31.02
N PRO A 175 -0.27 0.31 31.53
CA PRO A 175 -1.08 1.53 31.57
C PRO A 175 -1.24 2.20 30.20
N SER A 176 -0.54 1.71 29.18
CA SER A 176 -0.59 2.24 27.83
C SER A 176 -0.08 1.23 26.80
N LYS A 177 -0.46 1.44 25.53
CA LYS A 177 0.11 0.73 24.40
C LYS A 177 1.64 0.86 24.30
N LEU A 178 2.18 2.03 24.64
CA LEU A 178 3.63 2.25 24.69
C LEU A 178 4.31 1.32 25.70
N ALA A 179 3.78 1.21 26.91
CA ALA A 179 4.35 0.32 27.94
C ALA A 179 4.32 -1.16 27.50
N PHE A 180 3.23 -1.58 26.84
CA PHE A 180 3.12 -2.91 26.24
C PHE A 180 4.17 -3.14 25.14
N VAL A 181 4.37 -2.19 24.23
CA VAL A 181 5.37 -2.32 23.15
C VAL A 181 6.80 -2.31 23.69
N LEU A 182 7.10 -1.47 24.70
CA LEU A 182 8.42 -1.50 25.36
C LEU A 182 8.69 -2.84 26.04
N PHE A 183 7.66 -3.47 26.63
CA PHE A 183 7.77 -4.82 27.18
C PHE A 183 8.08 -5.85 26.08
N PHE A 184 7.38 -5.78 24.94
CA PHE A 184 7.64 -6.62 23.77
C PHE A 184 9.09 -6.49 23.26
N ILE A 185 9.57 -5.27 23.05
CA ILE A 185 10.95 -5.00 22.59
C ILE A 185 11.98 -5.55 23.58
N LYS A 186 11.69 -5.47 24.88
CA LYS A 186 12.54 -6.08 25.92
C LYS A 186 12.54 -7.61 25.84
N GLN A 187 11.39 -8.25 25.56
CA GLN A 187 11.33 -9.72 25.39
C GLN A 187 12.11 -10.21 24.17
N LEU A 188 12.22 -9.38 23.13
CA LEU A 188 13.04 -9.65 21.95
C LEU A 188 14.54 -9.40 22.18
N GLU A 189 14.93 -8.80 23.31
CA GLU A 189 16.34 -8.47 23.63
C GLU A 189 17.02 -7.55 22.62
N ILE A 190 16.24 -6.65 22.01
CA ILE A 190 16.71 -5.80 20.90
C ILE A 190 16.95 -4.32 21.30
N THR A 191 16.96 -3.98 22.59
CA THR A 191 17.04 -2.57 23.04
C THR A 191 18.31 -1.85 22.61
N GLU A 192 19.42 -2.55 22.42
CA GLU A 192 20.71 -1.97 22.03
C GLU A 192 20.89 -1.80 20.51
N HIS A 193 19.94 -2.28 19.70
CA HIS A 193 20.05 -2.19 18.23
C HIS A 193 19.72 -0.77 17.74
N HIS A 194 20.19 -0.44 16.53
CA HIS A 194 19.75 0.72 15.78
C HIS A 194 18.35 0.49 15.21
N PHE A 195 17.48 1.51 15.24
CA PHE A 195 16.12 1.44 14.73
C PHE A 195 15.92 2.35 13.52
N VAL A 196 15.11 1.87 12.57
CA VAL A 196 14.53 2.68 11.49
C VAL A 196 13.04 2.75 11.73
N ILE A 197 12.53 3.94 12.03
CA ILE A 197 11.10 4.21 12.20
C ILE A 197 10.57 4.98 10.99
N ASN A 198 9.27 4.88 10.75
CA ASN A 198 8.62 5.58 9.63
C ASN A 198 7.51 6.54 10.05
N SER A 199 7.37 6.80 11.36
CA SER A 199 6.34 7.70 11.89
C SER A 199 6.76 8.33 13.21
N LEU A 200 6.35 9.59 13.41
CA LEU A 200 6.50 10.34 14.65
C LEU A 200 5.48 9.97 15.75
N ALA A 201 4.67 8.93 15.52
CA ALA A 201 3.67 8.41 16.44
C ALA A 201 4.26 7.42 17.46
N LEU A 202 3.70 6.22 17.55
CA LEU A 202 4.12 5.20 18.52
C LEU A 202 5.58 4.74 18.33
N PRO A 203 6.11 4.53 17.10
CA PRO A 203 7.51 4.18 16.91
C PRO A 203 8.48 5.22 17.49
N PHE A 204 8.24 6.52 17.26
CA PHE A 204 9.05 7.57 17.88
C PHE A 204 8.93 7.58 19.40
N SER A 205 7.71 7.39 19.93
CA SER A 205 7.49 7.31 21.38
C SER A 205 8.25 6.15 22.02
N VAL A 206 8.39 5.03 21.30
CA VAL A 206 9.24 3.90 21.72
C VAL A 206 10.70 4.35 21.81
N LEU A 207 11.27 4.91 20.74
CA LEU A 207 12.68 5.34 20.72
C LEU A 207 12.99 6.35 21.83
N TYR A 208 12.08 7.29 22.06
CA TYR A 208 12.20 8.30 23.12
C TYR A 208 12.29 7.69 24.53
N ASN A 209 11.66 6.55 24.76
CA ASN A 209 11.59 5.90 26.07
C ASN A 209 12.54 4.70 26.21
N LEU A 210 13.33 4.36 25.19
CA LEU A 210 14.34 3.32 25.30
C LEU A 210 15.51 3.76 26.22
N PRO A 211 15.99 2.88 27.11
CA PRO A 211 16.99 3.25 28.11
C PRO A 211 18.42 3.31 27.55
N SER A 212 18.65 2.71 26.39
CA SER A 212 19.93 2.54 25.71
C SER A 212 20.31 3.77 24.89
N ASN A 213 21.62 3.98 24.72
CA ASN A 213 22.11 4.93 23.73
C ASN A 213 22.09 4.27 22.34
N GLY A 214 22.01 5.07 21.28
CA GLY A 214 22.08 4.57 19.91
C GLY A 214 21.85 5.66 18.88
N SER A 215 22.06 5.31 17.61
CA SER A 215 21.75 6.16 16.46
C SER A 215 20.61 5.53 15.66
N ASP A 216 19.53 6.25 15.48
CA ASP A 216 18.32 5.77 14.80
C ASP A 216 18.01 6.64 13.59
N VAL A 217 17.07 6.18 12.76
CA VAL A 217 16.64 6.87 11.56
C VAL A 217 15.13 6.99 11.53
N LEU A 218 14.63 8.20 11.31
CA LEU A 218 13.26 8.42 10.87
C LEU A 218 13.24 8.52 9.35
N VAL A 219 12.52 7.62 8.68
CA VAL A 219 12.15 7.79 7.28
C VAL A 219 10.81 8.53 7.25
N TRP A 220 10.83 9.83 6.92
CA TRP A 220 9.64 10.67 6.87
C TRP A 220 8.91 10.48 5.54
N GLN A 221 7.70 9.93 5.59
CA GLN A 221 6.88 9.58 4.42
C GLN A 221 5.55 10.35 4.36
N GLU A 222 5.40 11.35 5.23
CA GLU A 222 4.23 12.22 5.33
C GLU A 222 4.57 13.62 4.78
N GLN A 223 3.58 14.50 4.65
CA GLN A 223 3.79 15.89 4.22
C GLN A 223 3.77 16.81 5.44
N CYS A 224 4.59 17.86 5.42
CA CYS A 224 4.67 18.81 6.53
C CYS A 224 3.65 19.95 6.47
N ASP A 225 2.94 20.11 5.34
CA ASP A 225 1.93 21.16 5.12
C ASP A 225 2.41 22.56 5.56
N GLY A 226 3.67 22.87 5.26
CA GLY A 226 4.30 24.16 5.55
C GLY A 226 4.79 24.35 7.00
N ASN A 227 4.71 23.34 7.87
CA ASN A 227 5.22 23.43 9.24
C ASN A 227 5.95 22.17 9.70
N VAL A 228 7.16 22.34 10.27
CA VAL A 228 7.90 21.22 10.85
C VAL A 228 7.15 20.65 12.07
N PRO A 229 6.84 19.33 12.11
CA PRO A 229 6.12 18.71 13.21
C PRO A 229 6.81 18.91 14.58
N GLY A 230 6.00 19.10 15.64
CA GLY A 230 6.51 19.32 17.00
C GLY A 230 7.41 18.18 17.51
N ASN A 231 7.01 16.93 17.26
CA ASN A 231 7.79 15.74 17.63
C ASN A 231 9.12 15.66 16.86
N MET A 232 9.16 16.13 15.60
CA MET A 232 10.39 16.21 14.83
C MET A 232 11.36 17.23 15.43
N LYS A 233 10.86 18.42 15.80
CA LYS A 233 11.67 19.42 16.52
C LYS A 233 12.21 18.86 17.83
N LEU A 234 11.36 18.19 18.61
CA LEU A 234 11.75 17.53 19.87
C LEU A 234 12.88 16.52 19.64
N MET A 235 12.74 15.67 18.62
CA MET A 235 13.74 14.66 18.25
C MET A 235 15.11 15.29 17.94
N CYS A 236 15.14 16.46 17.29
CA CYS A 236 16.37 17.14 16.93
C CYS A 236 16.95 18.05 18.03
N LYS A 237 16.30 18.18 19.21
CA LYS A 237 16.80 19.06 20.29
C LYS A 237 18.14 18.59 20.89
N GLY A 238 18.38 17.28 20.90
CA GLY A 238 19.61 16.67 21.41
C GLY A 238 19.53 16.10 22.84
N ASP A 239 18.35 16.16 23.49
CA ASP A 239 18.17 15.68 24.87
C ASP A 239 17.83 14.18 24.98
N MET A 240 17.69 13.50 23.84
CA MET A 240 17.41 12.07 23.77
C MET A 240 18.69 11.26 23.94
N LYS A 241 18.60 10.12 24.64
CA LYS A 241 19.68 9.11 24.70
C LYS A 241 20.04 8.54 23.33
N ARG A 242 19.04 8.50 22.46
CA ARG A 242 19.13 7.99 21.11
C ARG A 242 19.14 9.16 20.14
N HIS A 243 20.24 9.31 19.43
CA HIS A 243 20.35 10.28 18.34
C HIS A 243 19.50 9.78 17.17
N CYS A 244 18.87 10.68 16.43
CA CYS A 244 18.02 10.31 15.31
C CYS A 244 18.20 11.28 14.16
N ASN A 245 18.53 10.73 12.99
CA ASN A 245 18.61 11.45 11.72
C ASN A 245 17.34 11.20 10.89
N ILE A 246 17.06 12.10 9.95
CA ILE A 246 15.82 12.09 9.16
C ILE A 246 16.17 11.84 7.71
N ILE A 247 15.59 10.80 7.11
CA ILE A 247 15.64 10.57 5.66
C ILE A 247 14.29 10.96 5.09
N ILE A 248 14.28 11.82 4.08
CA ILE A 248 13.07 12.20 3.34
C ILE A 248 13.19 11.66 1.91
N PRO A 249 12.41 10.62 1.54
CA PRO A 249 12.44 10.07 0.19
C PRO A 249 11.84 11.00 -0.87
N ASP A 250 10.76 11.70 -0.51
CA ASP A 250 10.10 12.63 -1.43
C ASP A 250 10.96 13.88 -1.62
N LYS A 251 11.35 14.15 -2.87
CA LYS A 251 12.22 15.28 -3.21
C LYS A 251 11.56 16.63 -2.94
N ASN A 252 10.28 16.78 -3.23
CA ASN A 252 9.55 18.04 -3.03
C ASN A 252 9.37 18.32 -1.54
N GLU A 253 9.05 17.28 -0.76
CA GLU A 253 8.97 17.39 0.70
C GLU A 253 10.36 17.66 1.32
N TYR A 254 11.43 17.05 0.80
CA TYR A 254 12.80 17.32 1.23
C TYR A 254 13.17 18.80 1.05
N GLU A 255 12.94 19.35 -0.15
CA GLU A 255 13.19 20.76 -0.45
C GLU A 255 12.30 21.69 0.41
N THR A 256 11.03 21.33 0.59
CA THR A 256 10.10 22.08 1.45
C THR A 256 10.58 22.10 2.90
N MET A 257 10.96 20.94 3.45
CA MET A 257 11.43 20.79 4.82
C MET A 257 12.71 21.59 5.04
N LEU A 258 13.66 21.57 4.09
CA LEU A 258 14.86 22.40 4.18
C LEU A 258 14.53 23.89 4.23
N ASN A 259 13.50 24.36 3.53
CA ASN A 259 13.15 25.78 3.53
C ASN A 259 12.46 26.24 4.83
N ILE A 260 11.70 25.37 5.50
CA ILE A 260 10.90 25.74 6.69
C ILE A 260 11.56 25.37 8.02
N ALA A 261 12.53 24.45 8.02
CA ALA A 261 13.18 23.97 9.22
C ALA A 261 14.25 24.92 9.76
N ASP A 262 14.47 24.88 11.09
CA ASP A 262 15.61 25.57 11.69
C ASP A 262 16.92 24.81 11.45
N ALA A 263 18.06 25.45 11.70
CA ALA A 263 19.38 24.89 11.46
C ALA A 263 19.65 23.56 12.21
N LYS A 264 18.99 23.30 13.34
CA LYS A 264 19.16 22.06 14.11
C LYS A 264 18.44 20.89 13.46
N VAL A 265 17.26 21.14 12.91
CA VAL A 265 16.52 20.12 12.16
C VAL A 265 17.17 19.92 10.79
N GLN A 266 17.49 20.99 10.07
CA GLN A 266 18.15 20.93 8.74
C GLN A 266 19.43 20.09 8.75
N SER A 267 20.27 20.23 9.78
CA SER A 267 21.54 19.49 9.86
C SER A 267 21.39 17.97 10.04
N ARG A 268 20.18 17.49 10.32
CA ARG A 268 19.84 16.06 10.48
C ARG A 268 19.06 15.49 9.31
N ILE A 269 18.70 16.30 8.31
CA ILE A 269 17.92 15.85 7.16
C ILE A 269 18.86 15.38 6.05
N LEU A 270 18.58 14.19 5.54
CA LEU A 270 19.22 13.57 4.39
C LEU A 270 18.17 13.28 3.31
N GLN A 271 18.54 13.48 2.05
CA GLN A 271 17.68 13.10 0.93
C GLN A 271 17.78 11.59 0.70
N GLY A 272 16.63 10.92 0.60
CA GLY A 272 16.53 9.50 0.30
C GLY A 272 15.80 9.21 -1.00
N GLY A 273 15.21 8.01 -1.07
CA GLY A 273 14.40 7.53 -2.19
C GLY A 273 14.01 6.07 -1.97
N TYR A 274 13.46 5.44 -3.01
CA TYR A 274 13.02 4.04 -2.99
C TYR A 274 13.73 3.21 -4.06
N LEU A 275 13.80 1.90 -3.81
CA LEU A 275 14.23 0.93 -4.81
C LEU A 275 13.02 0.27 -5.46
N TYR A 276 13.16 -0.07 -6.74
CA TYR A 276 12.15 -0.76 -7.53
C TYR A 276 12.79 -1.98 -8.18
N ASN A 277 12.20 -3.15 -7.93
CA ASN A 277 12.64 -4.41 -8.53
C ASN A 277 11.71 -4.76 -9.69
N TYR A 278 11.98 -4.17 -10.84
CA TYR A 278 11.16 -4.35 -12.03
C TYR A 278 11.14 -5.81 -12.50
N ARG A 279 9.94 -6.31 -12.82
CA ARG A 279 9.70 -7.68 -13.32
C ARG A 279 10.12 -7.86 -14.79
N SER A 280 10.21 -6.76 -15.54
CA SER A 280 10.69 -6.70 -16.91
C SER A 280 11.48 -5.43 -17.17
N ARG A 281 12.05 -5.31 -18.37
CA ARG A 281 12.68 -4.07 -18.83
C ARG A 281 11.91 -3.49 -20.00
N ASN A 282 11.71 -2.18 -19.95
CA ASN A 282 11.07 -1.44 -21.04
C ASN A 282 11.96 -1.50 -22.29
N ARG A 283 11.37 -1.91 -23.42
CA ARG A 283 12.06 -2.05 -24.71
C ARG A 283 11.75 -0.92 -25.68
N TYR A 284 11.00 0.09 -25.23
CA TYR A 284 10.54 1.23 -26.01
C TYR A 284 9.71 0.83 -27.24
N THR A 285 8.96 -0.26 -27.14
CA THR A 285 8.05 -0.74 -28.19
C THR A 285 6.73 0.04 -28.19
N LYS A 286 6.02 -0.03 -29.31
CA LYS A 286 4.73 0.65 -29.53
C LYS A 286 3.54 -0.23 -29.13
N GLU A 287 3.77 -1.10 -28.16
CA GLU A 287 2.80 -2.05 -27.63
C GLU A 287 2.15 -1.43 -26.37
N ILE A 288 0.86 -1.13 -26.46
CA ILE A 288 0.06 -0.49 -25.40
C ILE A 288 -0.87 -1.53 -24.79
N VAL A 289 -0.94 -1.59 -23.46
CA VAL A 289 -1.95 -2.39 -22.74
C VAL A 289 -2.96 -1.50 -22.01
N ILE A 290 -4.22 -1.92 -22.02
CA ILE A 290 -5.35 -1.29 -21.33
C ILE A 290 -6.12 -2.38 -20.59
N LEU A 291 -6.26 -2.23 -19.27
CA LEU A 291 -7.12 -3.11 -18.47
C LEU A 291 -8.44 -2.39 -18.13
N THR A 292 -9.55 -3.08 -18.33
CA THR A 292 -10.89 -2.55 -18.04
C THR A 292 -11.84 -3.58 -17.43
N ASN A 293 -12.80 -3.10 -16.64
CA ASN A 293 -13.96 -3.87 -16.18
C ASN A 293 -15.29 -3.36 -16.77
N SER A 294 -15.20 -2.44 -17.73
CA SER A 294 -16.33 -1.83 -18.41
C SER A 294 -16.04 -1.63 -19.90
N ASP A 295 -17.05 -1.28 -20.68
CA ASP A 295 -16.91 -0.86 -22.08
C ASP A 295 -16.76 0.66 -22.24
N GLN A 296 -16.50 1.36 -21.13
CA GLN A 296 -16.26 2.80 -21.08
C GLN A 296 -14.75 3.05 -21.01
N LEU A 297 -14.14 3.08 -22.20
CA LEU A 297 -12.77 3.52 -22.41
C LEU A 297 -12.79 4.91 -23.04
N ARG A 298 -12.21 5.88 -22.36
CA ARG A 298 -12.22 7.28 -22.81
C ARG A 298 -11.40 7.43 -24.09
N ASN A 299 -12.01 7.99 -25.13
CA ASN A 299 -11.42 8.29 -26.45
C ASN A 299 -10.75 7.12 -27.20
N ILE A 300 -11.02 5.86 -26.82
CA ILE A 300 -10.33 4.72 -27.42
C ILE A 300 -10.45 4.69 -28.94
N LYS A 301 -11.62 5.04 -29.50
CA LYS A 301 -11.82 5.05 -30.95
C LYS A 301 -10.91 6.05 -31.67
N VAL A 302 -10.80 7.27 -31.13
CA VAL A 302 -9.93 8.31 -31.70
C VAL A 302 -8.48 7.89 -31.61
N LEU A 303 -8.06 7.34 -30.46
CA LEU A 303 -6.69 6.86 -30.25
C LEU A 303 -6.29 5.79 -31.27
N VAL A 304 -7.12 4.73 -31.45
CA VAL A 304 -6.78 3.63 -32.38
C VAL A 304 -6.79 4.07 -33.84
N GLU A 305 -7.67 5.01 -34.23
CA GLU A 305 -7.74 5.56 -35.58
C GLU A 305 -6.58 6.50 -35.91
N THR A 306 -6.16 7.32 -34.95
CA THR A 306 -5.10 8.33 -35.14
C THR A 306 -3.69 7.75 -35.00
N LEU A 307 -3.52 6.63 -34.28
CA LEU A 307 -2.22 6.03 -33.97
C LEU A 307 -2.05 4.63 -34.58
N PRO A 308 -2.06 4.48 -35.93
CA PRO A 308 -2.00 3.16 -36.58
C PRO A 308 -0.66 2.44 -36.39
N ASP A 309 0.40 3.15 -35.99
CA ASP A 309 1.73 2.58 -35.71
C ASP A 309 1.84 1.93 -34.32
N PHE A 310 0.82 2.11 -33.46
CA PHE A 310 0.74 1.54 -32.12
C PHE A 310 -0.25 0.39 -32.08
N ASN A 311 0.12 -0.69 -31.41
CA ASN A 311 -0.73 -1.85 -31.17
C ASN A 311 -1.41 -1.71 -29.81
N PHE A 312 -2.74 -1.81 -29.79
CA PHE A 312 -3.56 -1.65 -28.59
C PHE A 312 -4.08 -3.01 -28.11
N HIS A 313 -3.52 -3.50 -27.00
CA HIS A 313 -3.97 -4.68 -26.29
C HIS A 313 -5.00 -4.32 -25.23
N ILE A 314 -6.29 -4.52 -25.53
CA ILE A 314 -7.40 -4.17 -24.64
C ILE A 314 -7.89 -5.45 -23.97
N ALA A 315 -7.76 -5.52 -22.65
CA ALA A 315 -8.07 -6.70 -21.87
C ALA A 315 -9.14 -6.42 -20.81
N ALA A 316 -10.12 -7.34 -20.72
CA ALA A 316 -11.20 -7.26 -19.76
C ALA A 316 -11.31 -8.56 -18.96
N ILE A 317 -11.43 -8.46 -17.63
CA ILE A 317 -11.64 -9.62 -16.73
C ILE A 317 -13.08 -10.16 -16.88
N THR A 318 -13.99 -9.33 -17.37
CA THR A 318 -15.36 -9.69 -17.68
C THR A 318 -15.52 -10.04 -19.16
N GLU A 319 -16.71 -10.49 -19.53
CA GLU A 319 -17.14 -10.44 -20.93
C GLU A 319 -17.06 -8.99 -21.44
N MET A 320 -16.84 -8.85 -22.75
CA MET A 320 -16.82 -7.55 -23.44
C MET A 320 -18.17 -7.30 -24.09
N SER A 321 -18.65 -6.06 -24.06
CA SER A 321 -19.86 -5.67 -24.78
C SER A 321 -19.60 -5.57 -26.28
N ASP A 322 -20.68 -5.58 -27.07
CA ASP A 322 -20.61 -5.39 -28.52
C ASP A 322 -19.89 -4.08 -28.91
N LYS A 323 -20.00 -3.03 -28.08
CA LYS A 323 -19.32 -1.75 -28.28
C LYS A 323 -17.79 -1.92 -28.29
N LEU A 324 -17.25 -2.70 -27.35
CA LEU A 324 -15.81 -2.94 -27.27
C LEU A 324 -15.35 -3.95 -28.34
N MET A 325 -16.17 -4.97 -28.60
CA MET A 325 -15.90 -5.98 -29.64
C MET A 325 -15.83 -5.37 -31.04
N GLN A 326 -16.55 -4.28 -31.32
CA GLN A 326 -16.45 -3.55 -32.59
C GLN A 326 -15.06 -2.96 -32.86
N LEU A 327 -14.18 -2.82 -31.86
CA LEU A 327 -12.81 -2.34 -32.08
C LEU A 327 -11.93 -3.37 -32.80
N ASP A 328 -12.33 -4.65 -32.86
CA ASP A 328 -11.60 -5.70 -33.60
C ASP A 328 -11.54 -5.43 -35.12
N GLN A 329 -12.33 -4.48 -35.61
CA GLN A 329 -12.27 -4.02 -37.01
C GLN A 329 -10.95 -3.30 -37.35
N TYR A 330 -10.23 -2.78 -36.35
CA TYR A 330 -8.98 -2.07 -36.54
C TYR A 330 -7.80 -3.04 -36.46
N ALA A 331 -6.93 -3.05 -37.47
CA ALA A 331 -5.81 -4.00 -37.57
C ALA A 331 -4.77 -3.87 -36.44
N ASN A 332 -4.72 -2.70 -35.78
CA ASN A 332 -3.83 -2.38 -34.68
C ASN A 332 -4.49 -2.58 -33.30
N VAL A 333 -5.61 -3.29 -33.22
CA VAL A 333 -6.31 -3.62 -31.96
C VAL A 333 -6.32 -5.12 -31.72
N HIS A 334 -6.07 -5.50 -30.47
CA HIS A 334 -6.14 -6.88 -29.99
C HIS A 334 -7.00 -6.95 -28.73
N LEU A 335 -8.10 -7.70 -28.79
CA LEU A 335 -9.06 -7.82 -27.70
C LEU A 335 -8.87 -9.11 -26.90
N TYR A 336 -8.95 -9.01 -25.56
CA TYR A 336 -8.83 -10.13 -24.64
C TYR A 336 -10.02 -10.18 -23.67
N PRO A 337 -11.18 -10.71 -24.08
CA PRO A 337 -12.35 -10.88 -23.20
C PRO A 337 -12.11 -11.99 -22.16
N SER A 338 -12.66 -11.83 -20.96
CA SER A 338 -12.57 -12.81 -19.86
C SER A 338 -11.14 -13.29 -19.58
N ILE A 339 -10.20 -12.36 -19.60
CA ILE A 339 -8.77 -12.65 -19.42
C ILE A 339 -8.49 -13.16 -17.99
N ASN A 340 -7.56 -14.11 -17.87
CA ASN A 340 -7.05 -14.58 -16.57
C ASN A 340 -5.77 -13.81 -16.15
N ILE A 341 -5.37 -13.94 -14.89
CA ILE A 341 -4.23 -13.20 -14.31
C ILE A 341 -2.91 -13.55 -15.00
N ASP A 342 -2.69 -14.81 -15.36
CA ASP A 342 -1.45 -15.24 -16.03
C ASP A 342 -1.30 -14.55 -17.39
N ARG A 343 -2.40 -14.45 -18.14
CA ARG A 343 -2.39 -13.76 -19.44
C ARG A 343 -2.27 -12.25 -19.30
N VAL A 344 -2.78 -11.66 -18.21
CA VAL A 344 -2.53 -10.25 -17.88
C VAL A 344 -1.02 -10.02 -17.63
N ASN A 345 -0.36 -10.90 -16.88
CA ASN A 345 1.09 -10.83 -16.67
C ASN A 345 1.88 -10.95 -17.98
N GLU A 346 1.45 -11.81 -18.89
CA GLU A 346 2.04 -11.92 -20.23
C GLU A 346 1.88 -10.64 -21.05
N LEU A 347 0.73 -9.95 -20.94
CA LEU A 347 0.53 -8.64 -21.59
C LEU A 347 1.45 -7.56 -21.00
N TYR A 348 1.65 -7.54 -19.69
CA TYR A 348 2.61 -6.64 -19.07
C TYR A 348 4.06 -6.91 -19.52
N GLN A 349 4.43 -8.17 -19.78
CA GLN A 349 5.75 -8.48 -20.35
C GLN A 349 5.87 -8.11 -21.83
N LEU A 350 4.76 -8.15 -22.56
CA LEU A 350 4.70 -7.83 -23.98
C LEU A 350 4.74 -6.32 -24.24
N CYS A 351 4.06 -5.54 -23.41
CA CYS A 351 3.83 -4.12 -23.63
C CYS A 351 4.84 -3.23 -22.92
N ASP A 352 5.05 -2.02 -23.43
CA ASP A 352 5.95 -1.02 -22.83
C ASP A 352 5.20 0.26 -22.39
N ILE A 353 3.91 0.36 -22.69
CA ILE A 353 3.05 1.49 -22.33
C ILE A 353 1.75 0.94 -21.69
N TYR A 354 1.36 1.52 -20.56
CA TYR A 354 0.04 1.30 -19.95
C TYR A 354 -0.79 2.57 -20.09
N LEU A 355 -2.02 2.43 -20.59
CA LEU A 355 -2.91 3.56 -20.81
C LEU A 355 -4.10 3.52 -19.83
N ASP A 356 -4.10 4.42 -18.84
CA ASP A 356 -5.13 4.52 -17.80
C ASP A 356 -6.32 5.37 -18.26
N ILE A 357 -7.14 4.79 -19.13
CA ILE A 357 -8.32 5.42 -19.75
C ILE A 357 -9.63 4.69 -19.45
N ASN A 358 -9.60 3.72 -18.54
CA ASN A 358 -10.81 3.05 -18.04
C ASN A 358 -11.59 4.02 -17.15
N GLU A 359 -12.89 4.20 -17.41
CA GLU A 359 -13.75 5.04 -16.57
C GLU A 359 -14.37 4.29 -15.38
N GLY A 360 -14.31 2.95 -15.40
CA GLY A 360 -14.75 2.11 -14.30
C GLY A 360 -13.71 2.07 -13.17
N ASN A 361 -14.02 1.36 -12.08
CA ASN A 361 -13.05 1.17 -11.01
C ASN A 361 -11.82 0.43 -11.53
N GLU A 362 -10.64 0.75 -10.99
CA GLU A 362 -9.44 -0.02 -11.23
C GLU A 362 -9.63 -1.50 -10.87
N ILE A 363 -8.99 -2.36 -11.66
CA ILE A 363 -8.95 -3.80 -11.44
C ILE A 363 -7.53 -4.27 -11.26
N LEU A 364 -7.32 -5.26 -10.39
CA LEU A 364 -6.04 -5.93 -10.18
C LEU A 364 -4.86 -5.02 -9.81
N ASN A 365 -5.13 -3.80 -9.30
CA ASN A 365 -4.08 -2.83 -9.03
C ASN A 365 -3.23 -2.54 -10.29
N ALA A 366 -3.92 -2.43 -11.43
CA ALA A 366 -3.34 -2.46 -12.76
C ALA A 366 -2.26 -1.41 -12.99
N VAL A 367 -2.41 -0.21 -12.42
CA VAL A 367 -1.45 0.87 -12.61
C VAL A 367 -0.16 0.61 -11.84
N GLU A 368 -0.26 0.10 -10.60
CA GLU A 368 0.91 -0.29 -9.82
C GLU A 368 1.61 -1.52 -10.44
N GLN A 369 0.85 -2.50 -10.93
CA GLN A 369 1.43 -3.62 -11.68
C GLN A 369 2.13 -3.15 -12.96
N ALA A 370 1.55 -2.23 -13.73
CA ALA A 370 2.22 -1.65 -14.89
C ALA A 370 3.56 -1.01 -14.52
N PHE A 371 3.61 -0.28 -13.40
CA PHE A 371 4.85 0.27 -12.86
C PHE A 371 5.86 -0.84 -12.53
N ASP A 372 5.44 -1.92 -11.87
CA ASP A 372 6.30 -3.08 -11.54
C ASP A 372 6.91 -3.76 -12.77
N TYR A 373 6.27 -3.68 -13.94
CA TYR A 373 6.79 -4.19 -15.21
C TYR A 373 7.56 -3.12 -16.03
N GLU A 374 7.82 -1.94 -15.44
CA GLU A 374 8.54 -0.83 -16.07
C GLU A 374 7.81 -0.20 -17.27
N LEU A 375 6.48 -0.28 -17.33
CA LEU A 375 5.69 0.38 -18.38
C LEU A 375 5.63 1.89 -18.13
N LEU A 376 5.62 2.66 -19.22
CA LEU A 376 5.27 4.08 -19.16
C LEU A 376 3.75 4.22 -18.99
N ILE A 377 3.34 4.92 -17.94
CA ILE A 377 1.94 5.09 -17.57
C ILE A 377 1.50 6.47 -18.05
N LEU A 378 0.50 6.48 -18.93
CA LEU A 378 -0.14 7.69 -19.44
C LEU A 378 -1.66 7.57 -19.27
N GLY A 379 -2.36 8.69 -19.22
CA GLY A 379 -3.83 8.65 -19.15
C GLY A 379 -4.47 10.03 -19.08
N TYR A 380 -5.75 10.04 -18.73
CA TYR A 380 -6.48 11.29 -18.49
C TYR A 380 -6.64 11.53 -16.99
N ARG A 381 -6.65 12.81 -16.58
CA ARG A 381 -6.85 13.19 -15.17
C ARG A 381 -8.17 12.68 -14.60
N GLN A 382 -9.21 12.60 -15.44
CA GLN A 382 -10.56 12.15 -15.07
C GLN A 382 -10.63 10.66 -14.74
N THR A 383 -9.71 9.86 -15.28
CA THR A 383 -9.67 8.40 -15.13
C THR A 383 -8.48 7.90 -14.33
N ALA A 384 -7.56 8.79 -13.92
CA ALA A 384 -6.34 8.42 -13.23
C ALA A 384 -6.64 7.75 -11.87
N HIS A 385 -6.30 6.47 -11.75
CA HIS A 385 -6.53 5.71 -10.53
C HIS A 385 -5.42 5.90 -9.49
N HIS A 386 -4.17 6.02 -9.93
CA HIS A 386 -2.98 5.99 -9.07
C HIS A 386 -2.02 7.16 -9.35
N ALA A 387 -2.35 8.35 -8.84
CA ALA A 387 -1.55 9.57 -9.04
C ALA A 387 -0.13 9.52 -8.42
N LYS A 388 0.13 8.61 -7.47
CA LYS A 388 1.45 8.48 -6.84
C LYS A 388 2.53 7.92 -7.76
N VAL A 389 2.15 7.01 -8.66
CA VAL A 389 3.07 6.39 -9.63
C VAL A 389 2.90 6.94 -11.04
N THR A 390 1.90 7.81 -11.25
CA THR A 390 1.65 8.47 -12.52
C THR A 390 2.09 9.92 -12.42
N LEU A 391 3.11 10.28 -13.21
CA LEU A 391 3.61 11.66 -13.28
C LEU A 391 2.49 12.61 -13.70
N SER A 392 2.39 13.77 -13.05
CA SER A 392 1.28 14.70 -13.30
C SER A 392 1.25 15.25 -14.73
N GLU A 393 2.41 15.34 -15.37
CA GLU A 393 2.67 15.74 -16.74
C GLU A 393 2.30 14.65 -17.76
N HIS A 394 2.12 13.41 -17.31
CA HIS A 394 1.61 12.29 -18.10
C HIS A 394 0.09 12.12 -17.98
N LEU A 395 -0.56 12.98 -17.20
CA LEU A 395 -2.00 13.03 -17.05
C LEU A 395 -2.56 14.25 -17.79
N PHE A 396 -3.29 13.96 -18.85
CA PHE A 396 -3.82 14.98 -19.76
C PHE A 396 -5.26 15.32 -19.41
N GLU A 397 -5.64 16.58 -19.65
CA GLU A 397 -7.05 16.98 -19.57
C GLU A 397 -7.77 16.57 -20.86
N HIS A 398 -9.01 16.14 -20.71
CA HIS A 398 -9.91 15.93 -21.84
C HIS A 398 -10.94 17.06 -21.90
N ASN A 399 -11.09 17.67 -23.07
CA ASN A 399 -12.23 18.54 -23.39
C ASN A 399 -13.20 17.74 -24.26
N ASP A 400 -14.48 17.68 -23.92
CA ASP A 400 -15.51 16.84 -24.58
C ASP A 400 -15.71 17.11 -26.10
N GLU A 401 -15.02 18.09 -26.69
CA GLU A 401 -15.05 18.46 -28.11
C GLU A 401 -13.84 17.91 -28.91
N ILE A 402 -13.49 16.63 -28.75
CA ILE A 402 -12.42 16.00 -29.53
C ILE A 402 -12.93 15.58 -30.92
N THR A 403 -12.58 16.35 -31.94
CA THR A 403 -12.63 15.95 -33.36
C THR A 403 -11.30 15.32 -33.78
N MET A 404 -11.21 14.69 -34.96
CA MET A 404 -9.92 14.22 -35.53
C MET A 404 -8.89 15.36 -35.76
N GLU A 405 -9.33 16.63 -35.68
CA GLU A 405 -8.47 17.82 -35.76
C GLU A 405 -8.02 18.33 -34.36
N SER A 406 -8.42 17.66 -33.28
CA SER A 406 -8.15 18.09 -31.92
C SER A 406 -6.69 17.87 -31.51
N LYS A 407 -6.16 18.86 -30.79
CA LYS A 407 -4.84 18.82 -30.16
C LYS A 407 -4.89 17.99 -28.87
N ASP A 408 -5.33 16.73 -28.94
CA ASP A 408 -5.28 15.85 -27.78
C ASP A 408 -3.82 15.67 -27.35
N GLN A 409 -3.50 16.13 -26.14
CA GLN A 409 -2.15 16.10 -25.61
C GLN A 409 -1.66 14.67 -25.38
N LEU A 410 -2.56 13.72 -25.11
CA LEU A 410 -2.22 12.30 -25.01
C LEU A 410 -1.83 11.73 -26.37
N ILE A 411 -2.53 12.09 -27.45
CA ILE A 411 -2.15 11.69 -28.81
C ILE A 411 -0.81 12.30 -29.18
N GLN A 412 -0.58 13.58 -28.89
CA GLN A 412 0.69 14.24 -29.14
C GLN A 412 1.83 13.57 -28.35
N MET A 413 1.57 13.23 -27.09
CA MET A 413 2.51 12.48 -26.28
C MET A 413 2.83 11.14 -26.93
N LEU A 414 1.84 10.32 -27.27
CA LEU A 414 2.04 9.01 -27.91
C LEU A 414 2.78 9.12 -29.26
N GLU A 415 2.45 10.08 -30.11
CA GLU A 415 3.19 10.36 -31.34
C GLU A 415 4.67 10.70 -31.07
N SER A 416 4.93 11.49 -30.02
CA SER A 416 6.28 11.87 -29.60
C SER A 416 7.13 10.66 -29.17
N LEU A 417 6.51 9.62 -28.59
CA LEU A 417 7.16 8.38 -28.16
C LEU A 417 7.62 7.48 -29.32
N LYS A 418 7.27 7.80 -30.57
CA LYS A 418 7.90 7.16 -31.73
C LYS A 418 9.41 7.44 -31.79
N ASP A 419 9.85 8.54 -31.17
CA ASP A 419 11.26 8.81 -30.89
C ASP A 419 11.69 8.14 -29.57
N GLN A 420 12.68 7.26 -29.66
CA GLN A 420 13.14 6.47 -28.51
C GLN A 420 13.76 7.34 -27.40
N GLN A 421 14.38 8.48 -27.73
CA GLN A 421 14.96 9.36 -26.72
C GLN A 421 13.86 10.05 -25.92
N GLN A 422 12.80 10.54 -26.59
CA GLN A 422 11.63 11.12 -25.92
C GLN A 422 10.92 10.09 -25.03
N PHE A 423 10.80 8.85 -25.49
CA PHE A 423 10.25 7.76 -24.67
C PHE A 423 11.11 7.52 -23.42
N ARG A 424 12.43 7.39 -23.60
CA ARG A 424 13.34 7.24 -22.47
C ARG A 424 13.24 8.37 -21.46
N ASP A 425 13.17 9.62 -21.92
CA ASP A 425 13.10 10.79 -21.04
C ASP A 425 11.78 10.83 -20.26
N ALA A 426 10.66 10.51 -20.91
CA ALA A 426 9.35 10.36 -20.26
C ALA A 426 9.38 9.27 -19.16
N LEU A 427 9.93 8.09 -19.48
CA LEU A 427 10.04 7.00 -18.52
C LEU A 427 10.93 7.37 -17.32
N LEU A 428 12.05 8.06 -17.55
CA LEU A 428 12.93 8.55 -16.48
C LEU A 428 12.23 9.60 -15.60
N ALA A 429 11.41 10.48 -16.19
CA ALA A 429 10.63 11.46 -15.44
C ALA A 429 9.59 10.78 -14.53
N GLN A 430 8.89 9.75 -15.02
CA GLN A 430 7.98 8.94 -14.20
C GLN A 430 8.70 8.26 -13.02
N LYS A 431 9.88 7.69 -13.26
CA LYS A 431 10.70 7.06 -12.22
C LYS A 431 11.18 8.06 -11.15
N ALA A 432 11.56 9.26 -11.58
CA ALA A 432 11.95 10.34 -10.68
C ALA A 432 10.76 10.84 -9.83
N HIS A 433 9.55 10.90 -10.40
CA HIS A 433 8.31 11.20 -9.67
C HIS A 433 8.03 10.16 -8.58
N ALA A 434 8.32 8.89 -8.86
CA ALA A 434 8.25 7.80 -7.89
C ALA A 434 9.45 7.76 -6.91
N HIS A 435 10.34 8.75 -6.96
CA HIS A 435 11.55 8.87 -6.13
C HIS A 435 12.49 7.66 -6.21
N GLU A 436 12.61 7.06 -7.40
CA GLU A 436 13.57 5.98 -7.64
C GLU A 436 15.01 6.46 -7.47
N ILE A 437 15.80 5.69 -6.72
CA ILE A 437 17.25 5.88 -6.57
C ILE A 437 18.00 4.56 -6.81
N SER A 438 19.31 4.64 -6.98
CA SER A 438 20.14 3.44 -7.11
C SER A 438 20.28 2.71 -5.76
N ARG A 439 20.59 1.41 -5.82
CA ARG A 439 20.89 0.61 -4.62
C ARG A 439 22.04 1.23 -3.81
N GLU A 440 23.08 1.71 -4.48
CA GLU A 440 24.22 2.35 -3.82
C GLU A 440 23.80 3.61 -3.08
N GLN A 441 22.96 4.46 -3.69
CA GLN A 441 22.44 5.67 -3.05
C GLN A 441 21.60 5.33 -1.81
N PHE A 442 20.73 4.33 -1.92
CA PHE A 442 19.90 3.86 -0.80
C PHE A 442 20.78 3.32 0.35
N GLU A 443 21.73 2.43 0.07
CA GLU A 443 22.62 1.87 1.10
C GLU A 443 23.50 2.96 1.75
N GLN A 444 23.99 3.92 0.95
CA GLN A 444 24.86 4.99 1.44
C GLN A 444 24.12 5.96 2.36
N VAL A 445 22.87 6.34 2.05
CA VAL A 445 22.13 7.29 2.90
C VAL A 445 21.83 6.70 4.28
N PHE A 446 21.48 5.41 4.38
CA PHE A 446 21.26 4.75 5.67
C PHE A 446 22.55 4.60 6.46
N LYS A 447 23.66 4.27 5.78
CA LYS A 447 24.99 4.22 6.42
C LYS A 447 25.34 5.59 7.00
N GLN A 448 25.22 6.65 6.21
CA GLN A 448 25.46 8.02 6.66
C GLN A 448 24.56 8.41 7.84
N ALA A 449 23.27 8.07 7.78
CA ALA A 449 22.30 8.39 8.82
C ALA A 449 22.57 7.66 10.14
N LEU A 450 23.23 6.51 10.13
CA LEU A 450 23.55 5.75 11.36
C LEU A 450 24.92 6.11 11.94
N GLU A 451 25.87 6.55 11.11
CA GLU A 451 27.24 6.91 11.50
C GLU A 451 27.41 8.40 11.91
N SER A 452 26.44 9.26 11.58
CA SER A 452 26.43 10.71 11.92
C SER A 452 25.70 11.01 13.22
#